data_AF-A0A7R9KQ08-F1
#
_entry.id   AF-A0A7R9KQ08-F1
#
_cell.length_a   1.000
_cell.length_b   1.000
_cell.length_c   1.000
_cell.angle_alpha   90.00
_cell.angle_beta   90.00
_cell.angle_gamma   90.00
#
_symmetry.space_group_name_H-M   'P 1'
#
loop_
_entity.id
_entity.type
_entity.pdbx_description
1 polymer ?
#
loop_
_entity_poly.entity_id
_entity_poly.type
_entity_poly.pdbx_seq_one_letter_code
_entity_poly.pdbx_strand_id
1 'polypeptide(L)'
;MRKHMAATCSPRSAIKPACYFETHGDACIVYCTGTTMINLIDIFLDLSHKLGNQSKHFPQLEVYNQAITELPAGVFADIQFDTIHVDNARSLRHIHKDAFYGPTRDTITSVQISHTLISDAKG
;
A
#
# COMPACT_ATOMS: atom_id res chain seq x y z
N MET A 1 11.75 14.50 20.33
CA MET A 1 10.94 14.12 19.16
C MET A 1 11.76 13.16 18.31
N ARG A 2 11.36 11.89 18.20
CA ARG A 2 12.02 10.94 17.29
C ARG A 2 11.54 11.27 15.88
N LYS A 3 12.42 11.81 15.02
CA LYS A 3 12.18 11.84 13.59
C LYS A 3 12.19 10.38 13.14
N HIS A 4 11.04 9.82 12.81
CA HIS A 4 11.00 8.56 12.07
C HIS A 4 11.79 8.80 10.78
N MET A 5 12.97 8.18 10.66
CA MET A 5 13.72 8.22 9.42
C MET A 5 12.88 7.44 8.40
N ALA A 6 12.26 8.17 7.48
CA ALA A 6 11.53 7.59 6.36
C ALA A 6 12.42 6.56 5.68
N ALA A 7 11.84 5.42 5.29
CA ALA A 7 12.55 4.47 4.44
C ALA A 7 13.02 5.22 3.20
N THR A 8 14.34 5.28 2.97
CA THR A 8 14.87 5.80 1.72
C THR A 8 14.38 4.91 0.59
N CYS A 9 13.89 5.50 -0.51
CA CYS A 9 13.58 4.78 -1.75
C CYS A 9 14.86 4.11 -2.26
N SER A 10 15.21 2.95 -1.72
CA SER A 10 16.42 2.26 -2.11
C SER A 10 16.15 1.52 -3.41
N PRO A 11 16.97 1.71 -4.46
CA PRO A 11 16.80 1.02 -5.74
C PRO A 11 16.96 -0.52 -5.63
N ARG A 12 17.34 -1.05 -4.46
CA ARG A 12 17.45 -2.51 -4.21
C ARG A 12 16.12 -3.20 -3.90
N SER A 13 15.07 -2.47 -3.54
CA SER A 13 13.77 -3.04 -3.14
C SER A 13 12.71 -2.95 -4.24
N ALA A 14 13.09 -3.00 -5.52
CA ALA A 14 12.15 -2.94 -6.63
C ALA A 14 10.94 -3.89 -6.41
N ILE A 15 9.74 -3.30 -6.26
CA ILE A 15 8.45 -3.99 -6.09
C ILE A 15 7.88 -4.37 -7.47
N LYS A 16 8.75 -4.78 -8.39
CA LYS A 16 8.39 -4.98 -9.80
C LYS A 16 7.70 -6.32 -10.02
N PRO A 17 6.81 -6.43 -11.04
CA PRO A 17 6.52 -5.43 -12.07
C PRO A 17 5.34 -4.49 -11.79
N ALA A 18 4.51 -4.77 -10.79
CA ALA A 18 3.22 -4.09 -10.59
C ALA A 18 3.28 -2.85 -9.70
N CYS A 19 4.26 -2.79 -8.81
CA CYS A 19 4.44 -1.65 -7.93
C CYS A 19 5.85 -1.07 -8.06
N TYR A 20 6.02 0.18 -7.68
CA TYR A 20 7.31 0.85 -7.72
C TYR A 20 7.35 1.97 -6.69
N PHE A 21 8.57 2.44 -6.43
CA PHE A 21 8.78 3.61 -5.60
C PHE A 21 8.97 4.84 -6.48
N GLU A 22 8.41 5.96 -6.05
CA GLU A 22 8.71 7.28 -6.60
C GLU A 22 9.13 8.22 -5.47
N THR A 23 10.19 8.99 -5.72
CA THR A 23 10.71 9.95 -4.75
C THR A 23 10.13 11.33 -5.02
N HIS A 24 9.47 11.91 -4.04
CA HIS A 24 8.96 13.29 -4.10
C HIS A 24 9.67 14.12 -3.01
N GLY A 25 10.77 14.78 -3.39
CA GLY A 25 11.64 15.45 -2.42
C GLY A 25 12.31 14.42 -1.49
N ASP A 26 12.02 14.51 -0.19
CA ASP A 26 12.52 13.56 0.82
C ASP A 26 11.57 12.38 1.08
N ALA A 27 10.39 12.36 0.45
CA ALA A 27 9.36 11.35 0.67
C ALA A 27 9.47 10.20 -0.34
N CYS A 28 9.24 8.96 0.13
CA CYS A 28 9.18 7.77 -0.71
C CYS A 28 7.74 7.28 -0.82
N ILE A 29 7.14 7.40 -2.01
CA ILE A 29 5.76 7.00 -2.27
C ILE A 29 5.76 5.65 -2.97
N VAL A 30 4.90 4.74 -2.51
CA VAL A 30 4.69 3.44 -3.16
C VAL A 30 3.52 3.56 -4.12
N TYR A 31 3.74 3.25 -5.39
CA TYR A 31 2.70 3.18 -6.41
C TYR A 31 2.45 1.73 -6.80
N CYS A 32 1.19 1.32 -6.85
CA CYS A 32 0.74 0.05 -7.39
C CYS A 32 -0.28 0.32 -8.50
N THR A 33 0.11 0.09 -9.76
CA THR A 33 -0.66 0.52 -10.93
C THR A 33 -0.90 -0.63 -11.90
N GLY A 34 -1.58 -0.35 -13.02
CA GLY A 34 -1.77 -1.30 -14.11
C GLY A 34 -3.18 -1.86 -14.25
N THR A 35 -3.34 -2.77 -15.20
CA THR A 35 -4.62 -3.35 -15.61
C THR A 35 -4.67 -4.88 -15.47
N THR A 36 -3.58 -5.48 -14.98
CA THR A 36 -3.51 -6.91 -14.68
C THR A 36 -3.78 -7.14 -13.20
N MET A 37 -4.38 -8.28 -12.87
CA MET A 37 -4.56 -8.70 -11.48
C MET A 37 -3.19 -8.78 -10.79
N ILE A 38 -3.11 -8.25 -9.58
CA ILE A 38 -1.91 -8.27 -8.74
C ILE A 38 -2.27 -8.82 -7.37
N ASN A 39 -1.37 -9.60 -6.78
CA ASN A 39 -1.51 -10.04 -5.40
C ASN A 39 -0.75 -9.08 -4.48
N LEU A 40 -1.47 -8.13 -3.87
CA LEU A 40 -0.87 -7.15 -2.97
C LEU A 40 -0.23 -7.80 -1.74
N ILE A 41 -0.76 -8.93 -1.24
CA ILE A 41 -0.16 -9.66 -0.12
C ILE A 41 1.24 -10.15 -0.51
N ASP A 42 1.37 -10.86 -1.63
CA ASP A 42 2.66 -11.40 -2.08
C ASP A 42 3.68 -10.28 -2.30
N ILE A 43 3.20 -9.17 -2.87
CA ILE A 43 3.99 -7.97 -3.12
C ILE A 43 4.56 -7.38 -1.82
N PHE A 44 3.71 -7.12 -0.81
CA PHE A 44 4.15 -6.50 0.43
C PHE A 44 4.90 -7.47 1.35
N LEU A 45 4.61 -8.77 1.26
CA LEU A 45 5.39 -9.80 1.94
C LEU A 45 6.80 -9.92 1.35
N ASP A 46 6.95 -9.93 0.02
CA ASP A 46 8.25 -9.90 -0.64
C ASP A 46 9.04 -8.62 -0.31
N LEU A 47 8.36 -7.46 -0.31
CA LEU A 47 8.99 -6.21 0.13
C LEU A 47 9.46 -6.29 1.59
N SER A 48 8.63 -6.81 2.48
CA SER A 48 8.97 -7.01 3.89
C SER A 48 10.25 -7.85 4.06
N HIS A 49 10.35 -8.96 3.33
CA HIS A 49 11.52 -9.82 3.34
C HIS A 49 12.77 -9.11 2.78
N LYS A 50 12.63 -8.38 1.67
CA LYS A 50 13.74 -7.64 1.05
C LYS A 50 14.30 -6.54 1.96
N LEU A 51 13.43 -5.87 2.72
CA LEU A 51 13.84 -4.84 3.68
C LEU A 51 14.47 -5.43 4.95
N GLY A 52 14.08 -6.65 5.35
CA GLY A 52 14.60 -7.32 6.53
C GLY A 52 14.39 -6.48 7.80
N ASN A 53 15.48 -6.01 8.41
CA ASN A 53 15.45 -5.18 9.63
C ASN A 53 15.50 -3.66 9.36
N GLN A 54 15.42 -3.24 8.10
CA GLN A 54 15.38 -1.83 7.74
C GLN A 54 14.01 -1.22 8.08
N SER A 55 13.92 0.11 8.01
CA SER A 55 12.65 0.82 8.14
C SER A 55 11.67 0.32 7.08
N LYS A 56 10.47 -0.08 7.51
CA LYS A 56 9.35 -0.52 6.66
C LYS A 56 8.21 0.50 6.64
N HIS A 57 8.52 1.75 7.00
CA HIS A 57 7.58 2.83 7.08
C HIS A 57 7.74 3.78 5.90
N PHE A 58 6.65 3.91 5.14
CA PHE A 58 6.53 4.81 4.00
C PHE A 58 5.44 5.84 4.28
N PRO A 59 5.61 7.10 3.85
CA PRO A 59 4.59 8.12 4.03
C PRO A 59 3.30 7.80 3.29
N GLN A 60 3.36 7.23 2.09
CA GLN A 60 2.18 7.13 1.23
C GLN A 60 2.18 5.88 0.35
N LEU A 61 0.99 5.29 0.23
CA LEU A 61 0.65 4.26 -0.76
C LEU A 61 -0.42 4.80 -1.72
N GLU A 62 -0.19 4.56 -3.00
CA GLU A 62 -1.03 4.95 -4.12
C GLU A 62 -1.42 3.71 -4.93
N VAL A 63 -2.69 3.33 -4.90
CA VAL A 63 -3.22 2.15 -5.60
C VAL A 63 -4.14 2.59 -6.73
N TYR A 64 -3.64 2.51 -7.96
CA TYR A 64 -4.34 2.84 -9.20
C TYR A 64 -4.61 1.62 -10.10
N ASN A 65 -4.44 0.41 -9.56
CA ASN A 65 -4.62 -0.81 -10.34
C ASN A 65 -6.11 -1.04 -10.65
N GLN A 66 -6.45 -1.19 -11.92
CA GLN A 66 -7.85 -1.31 -12.38
C GLN A 66 -8.41 -2.72 -12.26
N ALA A 67 -7.58 -3.71 -11.95
CA ALA A 67 -7.92 -5.13 -11.91
C ALA A 67 -7.93 -5.72 -10.49
N ILE A 68 -7.52 -4.98 -9.46
CA ILE A 68 -7.73 -5.43 -8.08
C ILE A 68 -9.23 -5.47 -7.78
N THR A 69 -9.68 -6.56 -7.18
CA THR A 69 -11.09 -6.78 -6.82
C THR A 69 -11.35 -6.70 -5.33
N GLU A 70 -10.30 -6.89 -4.53
CA GLU A 70 -10.37 -6.88 -3.08
C GLU A 70 -9.11 -6.29 -2.43
N LEU A 71 -9.28 -5.70 -1.25
CA LEU A 71 -8.21 -5.51 -0.27
C LEU A 71 -8.42 -6.52 0.86
N PRO A 72 -7.65 -7.61 0.92
CA PRO A 72 -7.83 -8.67 1.92
C PRO A 72 -7.33 -8.23 3.31
N ALA A 73 -7.62 -9.04 4.33
CA ALA A 73 -7.10 -8.83 5.68
C ALA A 73 -5.57 -8.82 5.69
N GLY A 74 -4.96 -7.88 6.42
CA GLY A 74 -3.49 -7.81 6.57
C GLY A 74 -2.72 -7.63 5.27
N VAL A 75 -3.32 -7.00 4.26
CA VAL A 75 -2.75 -6.86 2.91
C VAL A 75 -1.35 -6.25 2.87
N PHE A 76 -0.98 -5.43 3.87
CA PHE A 76 0.32 -4.74 3.93
C PHE A 76 1.40 -5.49 4.71
N ALA A 77 1.15 -6.72 5.18
CA ALA A 77 2.07 -7.48 6.04
C ALA A 77 2.53 -6.63 7.25
N ASP A 78 3.83 -6.33 7.36
CA ASP A 78 4.40 -5.44 8.37
C ASP A 78 4.87 -4.08 7.82
N ILE A 79 4.45 -3.74 6.60
CA ILE A 79 4.70 -2.44 5.98
C ILE A 79 3.74 -1.39 6.57
N GLN A 80 4.29 -0.23 6.92
CA GLN A 80 3.54 0.87 7.53
C GLN A 80 3.37 2.01 6.52
N PHE A 81 2.17 2.59 6.49
CA PHE A 81 1.81 3.73 5.66
C PHE A 81 1.14 4.81 6.51
N ASP A 82 1.45 6.10 6.27
CA ASP A 82 0.71 7.21 6.90
C ASP A 82 -0.56 7.53 6.12
N THR A 83 -0.50 7.49 4.79
CA THR A 83 -1.64 7.74 3.91
C THR A 83 -1.80 6.62 2.89
N ILE A 84 -3.04 6.24 2.64
CA ILE A 84 -3.38 5.26 1.60
C ILE A 84 -4.45 5.85 0.70
N HIS A 85 -4.13 5.94 -0.58
CA HIS A 85 -5.05 6.37 -1.62
C HIS A 85 -5.32 5.20 -2.55
N VAL A 86 -6.60 4.88 -2.72
CA VAL A 86 -7.08 3.88 -3.67
C VAL A 86 -7.98 4.61 -4.64
N ASP A 87 -7.48 4.86 -5.85
CA ASP A 87 -8.19 5.67 -6.83
C ASP A 87 -8.26 4.97 -8.18
N ASN A 88 -9.38 5.16 -8.88
CA ASN A 88 -9.67 4.54 -10.18
C ASN A 88 -9.48 3.00 -10.18
N ALA A 89 -9.57 2.35 -9.02
CA ALA A 89 -9.59 0.90 -8.87
C ALA A 89 -10.98 0.36 -9.20
N ARG A 90 -11.37 0.47 -10.49
CA ARG A 90 -12.74 0.21 -10.96
C ARG A 90 -13.22 -1.21 -10.71
N SER A 91 -12.31 -2.18 -10.60
CA SER A 91 -12.68 -3.58 -10.28
C SER A 91 -12.81 -3.84 -8.79
N LEU A 92 -12.41 -2.90 -7.92
CA LEU A 92 -12.48 -3.09 -6.47
C LEU A 92 -13.94 -3.15 -6.01
N ARG A 93 -14.29 -4.23 -5.33
CA ARG A 93 -15.64 -4.50 -4.80
C ARG A 93 -15.64 -4.68 -3.29
N HIS A 94 -14.54 -5.17 -2.73
CA HIS A 94 -14.47 -5.52 -1.33
C HIS A 94 -13.22 -4.95 -0.65
N ILE A 95 -13.39 -4.42 0.55
CA ILE A 95 -12.28 -4.08 1.45
C ILE A 95 -12.59 -4.80 2.75
N HIS A 96 -11.71 -5.72 3.13
CA HIS A 96 -11.85 -6.43 4.38
C HIS A 96 -11.73 -5.45 5.56
N LYS A 97 -12.54 -5.62 6.60
CA LYS A 97 -12.50 -4.76 7.81
C LYS A 97 -11.12 -4.69 8.47
N ASP A 98 -10.34 -5.76 8.29
CA ASP A 98 -8.98 -5.89 8.82
C ASP A 98 -7.89 -5.64 7.75
N ALA A 99 -8.21 -5.01 6.62
CA ALA A 99 -7.23 -4.70 5.58
C ALA A 99 -6.16 -3.72 6.06
N PHE A 100 -6.55 -2.73 6.86
CA PHE A 100 -5.67 -1.70 7.43
C PHE A 100 -5.22 -2.01 8.88
N TYR A 101 -5.43 -3.24 9.35
CA TYR A 101 -4.99 -3.66 10.68
C TYR A 101 -3.50 -4.03 10.69
N GLY A 102 -2.94 -4.24 11.89
CA GLY A 102 -1.52 -4.54 12.08
C GLY A 102 -0.68 -3.27 12.20
N PRO A 103 0.60 -3.29 11.82
CA PRO A 103 1.50 -2.15 12.01
C PRO A 103 1.03 -0.87 11.32
N THR A 104 0.33 -1.00 10.19
CA THR A 104 -0.28 0.14 9.48
C THR A 104 -1.32 0.87 10.33
N ARG A 105 -2.02 0.18 11.24
CA ARG A 105 -3.05 0.78 12.11
C ARG A 105 -2.48 1.87 13.03
N ASP A 106 -1.22 1.71 13.44
CA ASP A 106 -0.58 2.60 14.41
C ASP A 106 -0.04 3.88 13.75
N THR A 107 0.14 3.87 12.43
CA THR A 107 0.71 4.98 11.65
C THR A 107 -0.31 5.68 10.76
N ILE A 108 -1.36 4.98 10.34
CA ILE A 108 -2.28 5.50 9.34
C ILE A 108 -3.07 6.71 9.85
N THR A 109 -3.02 7.79 9.08
CA THR A 109 -3.68 9.07 9.36
C THR A 109 -4.81 9.35 8.39
N SER A 110 -4.76 8.78 7.17
CA SER A 110 -5.76 9.00 6.13
C SER A 110 -5.91 7.79 5.21
N VAL A 111 -7.16 7.42 4.92
CA VAL A 111 -7.53 6.49 3.85
C VAL A 111 -8.51 7.21 2.93
N GLN A 112 -8.16 7.32 1.66
CA GLN A 112 -9.03 7.87 0.63
C GLN A 112 -9.31 6.80 -0.42
N ILE A 113 -10.59 6.57 -0.69
CA ILE A 113 -11.04 5.60 -1.68
C ILE A 113 -11.99 6.31 -2.64
N SER A 114 -11.58 6.44 -3.89
CA SER A 114 -12.27 7.25 -4.90
C SER A 114 -12.40 6.49 -6.21
N HIS A 115 -13.45 6.79 -6.98
CA HIS A 115 -13.68 6.21 -8.31
C HIS A 115 -13.60 4.66 -8.36
N THR A 116 -14.08 4.01 -7.29
CA THR A 116 -14.22 2.55 -7.20
C THR A 116 -15.68 2.13 -7.35
N LEU A 117 -15.94 0.83 -7.48
CA LEU A 117 -17.30 0.27 -7.53
C LEU A 117 -17.70 -0.37 -6.18
N ILE A 118 -17.11 0.10 -5.08
CA ILE A 118 -17.55 -0.30 -3.75
C ILE A 118 -18.92 0.33 -3.49
N SER A 119 -19.97 -0.47 -3.68
CA SER A 119 -21.28 -0.19 -3.11
C SER A 119 -21.20 -0.44 -1.61
N ASP A 120 -21.60 0.55 -0.80
CA ASP A 120 -21.57 0.56 0.67
C ASP A 120 -21.49 -0.84 1.31
N ALA A 121 -20.44 -1.05 2.11
CA ALA A 121 -20.25 -2.23 2.91
C ALA A 121 -21.48 -2.45 3.81
N LYS A 122 -22.34 -3.42 3.45
CA LYS A 122 -23.29 -3.96 4.41
C LYS A 122 -22.48 -4.71 5.46
N GLY A 123 -22.31 -4.07 6.61
CA GLY A 123 -21.91 -4.72 7.87
C GLY A 123 -22.98 -5.68 8.35
#